data_AF-A0AA97DPY5-F1
#
_entry.id   AF-A0AA97DPY5-F1
#
_cell.length_a   1.000
_cell.length_b   1.000
_cell.length_c   1.000
_cell.angle_alpha   90.00
_cell.angle_beta   90.00
_cell.angle_gamma   90.00
#
_symmetry.space_group_name_H-M   'P 1'
#
loop_
_entity.id
_entity.type
_entity.pdbx_description
1 polymer ?
#
loop_
_entity_poly.entity_id
_entity_poly.type
_entity_poly.pdbx_seq_one_letter_code
_entity_poly.pdbx_strand_id
1 'polypeptide(L)'
;MAEWFSVAIAALSLVVAGLAWISSRKANDIARGANARADHANAIAESALEDARRARLDIVWDEAIRALNDLVTFDFAGSSEAVGPKLVSARTSLQMLADKLDGDAVGKWLQADWATANLFMREALEKKVDKRRADYVEAVLEANSTAAAWLVGMINNIRFARLGGVSEDVIERLQRNAVEHAEDIRKRNNWPEDSWLPETLQPLQDDRTL
;
A
#
# COMPACT_ATOMS: atom_id res chain seq x y z
N MET A 1 67.86 2.24 57.23
CA MET A 1 67.49 3.07 56.06
C MET A 1 66.71 2.29 54.99
N ALA A 2 67.06 1.03 54.68
CA ALA A 2 66.36 0.23 53.65
C ALA A 2 64.86 -0.02 53.92
N GLU A 3 64.45 -0.24 55.17
CA GLU A 3 63.04 -0.51 55.51
C GLU A 3 62.10 0.67 55.21
N TRP A 4 62.53 1.90 55.51
CA TRP A 4 61.75 3.13 55.26
C TRP A 4 61.51 3.39 53.77
N PHE A 5 62.47 3.03 52.91
CA PHE A 5 62.30 3.10 51.45
C PHE A 5 61.26 2.10 50.94
N SER A 6 61.21 0.89 51.50
CA SER A 6 60.23 -0.13 51.11
C SER A 6 58.79 0.29 51.46
N VAL A 7 58.59 0.90 52.62
CA VAL A 7 57.30 1.41 53.08
C VAL A 7 56.84 2.59 52.22
N ALA A 8 57.75 3.49 51.85
CA ALA A 8 57.44 4.62 50.97
C ALA A 8 57.03 4.16 49.55
N ILE A 9 57.73 3.16 48.99
CA ILE A 9 57.40 2.58 47.67
C ILE A 9 56.05 1.85 47.71
N ALA A 10 55.76 1.10 48.79
CA ALA A 10 54.48 0.43 48.96
C ALA A 10 53.32 1.43 49.09
N ALA A 11 53.50 2.51 49.86
CA ALA A 11 52.52 3.58 50.00
C ALA A 11 52.25 4.30 48.66
N LEU A 12 53.31 4.62 47.89
CA LEU A 12 53.18 5.22 46.57
C LEU A 12 52.41 4.29 45.59
N SER A 13 52.71 3.00 45.63
CA SER A 13 52.05 1.99 44.79
C SER A 13 50.55 1.88 45.10
N LEU A 14 50.17 1.94 46.38
CA LEU A 14 48.77 1.96 46.79
C LEU A 14 48.03 3.23 46.32
N VAL A 15 48.68 4.39 46.37
CA VAL A 15 48.12 5.65 45.86
C VAL A 15 47.92 5.59 44.34
N VAL A 16 48.91 5.11 43.59
CA VAL A 16 48.80 4.95 42.13
C VAL A 16 47.70 3.96 41.76
N ALA A 17 47.63 2.81 42.45
CA ALA A 17 46.58 1.82 42.24
C ALA A 17 45.18 2.37 42.57
N GLY A 18 45.05 3.16 43.65
CA GLY A 18 43.81 3.83 44.02
C GLY A 18 43.35 4.85 42.97
N LEU A 19 44.26 5.67 42.45
CA LEU A 19 43.97 6.63 41.39
C LEU A 19 43.58 5.95 40.08
N ALA A 20 44.27 4.86 39.70
CA ALA A 20 43.94 4.06 38.53
C ALA A 20 42.55 3.42 38.65
N TRP A 21 42.19 2.91 39.84
CA TRP A 21 40.87 2.34 40.10
C TRP A 21 39.74 3.38 40.03
N ILE A 22 39.95 4.58 40.62
CA ILE A 22 38.98 5.69 40.53
C ILE A 22 38.80 6.13 39.08
N SER A 23 39.90 6.26 38.32
CA SER A 23 39.87 6.63 36.90
C SER A 23 39.12 5.58 36.07
N SER A 24 39.42 4.29 36.29
CA SER A 24 38.76 3.17 35.60
C SER A 24 37.25 3.11 35.89
N ARG A 25 36.82 3.36 37.13
CA ARG A 25 35.39 3.45 37.47
C ARG A 25 34.70 4.60 36.73
N LYS A 26 35.29 5.79 36.75
CA LYS A 26 34.74 6.95 36.02
C LYS A 26 34.65 6.67 34.52
N ALA A 27 35.68 6.04 33.93
CA ALA A 27 35.67 5.67 32.52
C ALA A 27 34.55 4.65 32.20
N ASN A 28 34.35 3.64 33.05
CA ASN A 28 33.28 2.67 32.89
C ASN A 28 31.89 3.28 33.03
N ASP A 29 31.69 4.22 33.95
CA ASP A 29 30.40 4.91 34.13
C ASP A 29 30.10 5.85 32.95
N ILE A 30 31.11 6.54 32.42
CA ILE A 30 30.99 7.35 31.20
C ILE A 30 30.67 6.45 30.00
N ALA A 31 31.35 5.32 29.84
CA ALA A 31 31.10 4.37 28.75
C ALA A 31 29.69 3.78 28.82
N ARG A 32 29.21 3.40 30.01
CA ARG A 32 27.82 2.96 30.21
C ARG A 32 26.81 4.05 29.87
N GLY A 33 27.06 5.27 30.32
CA GLY A 33 26.22 6.42 29.98
C GLY A 33 26.20 6.74 28.48
N ALA A 34 27.33 6.56 27.80
CA ALA A 34 27.43 6.73 26.35
C ALA A 34 26.65 5.62 25.60
N ASN A 35 26.81 4.36 26.01
CA ASN A 35 26.07 3.24 25.42
C ASN A 35 24.56 3.40 25.60
N ALA A 36 24.10 3.75 26.81
CA ALA A 36 22.68 3.99 27.07
C ALA A 36 22.09 5.13 26.20
N ARG A 37 22.86 6.19 25.95
CA ARG A 37 22.43 7.27 25.03
C ARG A 37 22.42 6.81 23.57
N ALA A 38 23.38 5.99 23.17
CA ALA A 38 23.43 5.43 21.82
C ALA A 38 22.23 4.49 21.57
N ASP A 39 21.90 3.63 22.54
CA ASP A 39 20.73 2.74 22.46
C ASP A 39 19.43 3.54 22.37
N HIS A 40 19.27 4.58 23.19
CA HIS A 40 18.10 5.47 23.13
C HIS A 40 18.01 6.24 21.80
N ALA A 41 19.13 6.71 21.26
CA ALA A 41 19.17 7.38 19.96
C ALA A 41 18.81 6.42 18.82
N ASN A 42 19.29 5.17 18.88
CA ASN A 42 18.92 4.13 17.92
C ASN A 42 17.43 3.82 17.97
N ALA A 43 16.85 3.67 19.17
CA ALA A 43 15.41 3.44 19.32
C ALA A 43 14.56 4.59 18.74
N ILE A 44 14.98 5.85 18.95
CA ILE A 44 14.32 7.01 18.33
C ILE A 44 14.45 6.96 16.80
N ALA A 45 15.63 6.64 16.28
CA ALA A 45 15.87 6.57 14.84
C ALA A 45 15.03 5.46 14.18
N GLU A 46 14.90 4.30 14.84
CA GLU A 46 14.03 3.20 14.41
C GLU A 46 12.56 3.63 14.38
N SER A 47 12.06 4.25 15.46
CA SER A 47 10.70 4.78 15.51
C SER A 47 10.45 5.81 14.40
N ALA A 48 11.38 6.74 14.19
CA ALA A 48 11.25 7.76 13.14
C ALA A 48 11.26 7.15 11.73
N LEU A 49 12.04 6.08 11.52
CA LEU A 49 12.04 5.34 10.27
C LEU A 49 10.71 4.62 10.03
N GLU A 50 10.13 4.00 11.07
CA GLU A 50 8.82 3.38 11.00
C GLU A 50 7.71 4.40 10.70
N ASP A 51 7.71 5.55 11.38
CA ASP A 51 6.76 6.63 11.13
C ASP A 51 6.90 7.17 9.70
N ALA A 52 8.13 7.35 9.21
CA ALA A 52 8.38 7.77 7.84
C ALA A 52 7.89 6.74 6.80
N ARG A 53 8.02 5.43 7.08
CA ARG A 53 7.48 4.37 6.22
C ARG A 53 5.95 4.37 6.22
N ARG A 54 5.31 4.50 7.39
CA ARG A 54 3.85 4.59 7.51
C ARG A 54 3.29 5.80 6.77
N ALA A 55 3.91 6.96 6.95
CA ALA A 55 3.49 8.18 6.26
C ALA A 55 3.57 8.05 4.73
N ARG A 56 4.61 7.39 4.20
CA ARG A 56 4.70 7.11 2.76
C ARG A 56 3.60 6.18 2.28
N LEU A 57 3.24 5.17 3.07
CA LEU A 57 2.16 4.24 2.73
C LEU A 57 0.80 4.94 2.77
N ASP A 58 0.55 5.78 3.76
CA ASP A 58 -0.68 6.58 3.89
C ASP A 58 -0.94 7.46 2.66
N ILE A 59 0.11 8.10 2.14
CA ILE A 59 0.01 8.91 0.91
C ILE A 59 -0.49 8.06 -0.26
N VAL A 60 0.02 6.84 -0.41
CA VAL A 60 -0.33 5.97 -1.53
C VAL A 60 -1.77 5.45 -1.40
N TRP A 61 -2.22 5.15 -0.18
CA TRP A 61 -3.63 4.87 0.08
C TRP A 61 -4.53 6.04 -0.30
N ASP A 62 -4.17 7.26 0.13
CA ASP A 62 -4.94 8.47 -0.15
C ASP A 62 -4.99 8.80 -1.65
N GLU A 63 -3.88 8.60 -2.36
CA GLU A 63 -3.83 8.77 -3.82
C GLU A 63 -4.73 7.79 -4.56
N ALA A 64 -4.73 6.51 -4.17
CA ALA A 64 -5.63 5.50 -4.75
C ALA A 64 -7.11 5.84 -4.52
N ILE A 65 -7.46 6.21 -3.28
CA ILE A 65 -8.83 6.61 -2.93
C ILE A 65 -9.24 7.87 -3.69
N ARG A 66 -8.36 8.88 -3.78
CA ARG A 66 -8.64 10.11 -4.51
C ARG A 66 -8.89 9.84 -5.99
N ALA A 67 -8.03 9.05 -6.64
CA ALA A 67 -8.16 8.73 -8.05
C ALA A 67 -9.46 7.93 -8.35
N LEU A 68 -9.90 7.07 -7.43
CA LEU A 68 -11.20 6.40 -7.54
C LEU A 68 -12.38 7.35 -7.32
N ASN A 69 -12.29 8.30 -6.38
CA ASN A 69 -13.35 9.29 -6.17
C ASN A 69 -13.56 10.18 -7.40
N ASP A 70 -12.51 10.45 -8.18
CA ASP A 70 -12.63 11.18 -9.45
C ASP A 70 -13.48 10.42 -10.48
N LEU A 71 -13.60 9.10 -10.35
CA LEU A 71 -14.48 8.27 -11.18
C LEU A 71 -15.91 8.18 -10.65
N VAL A 72 -16.13 8.37 -9.34
CA VAL A 72 -17.48 8.30 -8.71
C VAL A 72 -18.41 9.37 -9.28
N THR A 73 -17.87 10.54 -9.59
CA THR A 73 -18.64 11.66 -10.16
C THR A 73 -18.71 11.62 -11.69
N PHE A 74 -18.08 10.63 -12.34
CA PHE A 74 -18.04 10.53 -13.78
C PHE A 74 -19.29 9.85 -14.34
N ASP A 75 -19.94 10.49 -15.31
CA ASP A 75 -21.04 9.90 -16.06
C ASP A 75 -20.52 9.10 -17.26
N PHE A 76 -20.43 7.77 -17.12
CA PHE A 76 -19.96 6.91 -18.19
C PHE A 76 -20.95 6.83 -19.37
N ALA A 77 -22.25 6.98 -19.11
CA ALA A 77 -23.30 6.80 -20.12
C ALA A 77 -23.57 8.06 -20.96
N GLY A 78 -23.31 9.26 -20.43
CA GLY A 78 -23.71 10.53 -21.03
C GLY A 78 -22.63 11.63 -21.07
N SER A 79 -21.46 11.44 -20.46
CA SER A 79 -20.42 12.47 -20.44
C SER A 79 -19.75 12.66 -21.81
N SER A 80 -19.46 13.91 -22.15
CA SER A 80 -18.57 14.27 -23.25
C SER A 80 -17.12 14.42 -22.80
N GLU A 81 -16.84 14.34 -21.50
CA GLU A 81 -15.50 14.40 -20.95
C GLU A 81 -14.72 13.12 -21.29
N ALA A 82 -13.42 13.27 -21.57
CA ALA A 82 -12.57 12.12 -21.83
C ALA A 82 -12.37 11.30 -20.53
N VAL A 83 -12.89 10.08 -20.52
CA VAL A 83 -12.76 9.15 -19.38
C VAL A 83 -11.35 8.57 -19.26
N GLY A 84 -10.63 8.46 -20.38
CA GLY A 84 -9.31 7.81 -20.47
C GLY A 84 -8.30 8.30 -19.43
N PRO A 85 -8.06 9.63 -19.28
CA PRO A 85 -7.14 10.15 -18.28
C PRO A 85 -7.50 9.76 -16.83
N LYS A 86 -8.79 9.75 -16.47
CA LYS A 86 -9.24 9.36 -15.12
C LYS A 86 -8.99 7.88 -14.87
N LEU A 87 -9.27 7.02 -15.86
CA LEU A 87 -9.00 5.58 -15.77
C LEU A 87 -7.51 5.28 -15.66
N VAL A 88 -6.68 5.98 -16.44
CA VAL A 88 -5.22 5.84 -16.36
C VAL A 88 -4.72 6.27 -14.98
N SER A 89 -5.23 7.39 -14.45
CA SER A 89 -4.88 7.85 -13.10
C SER A 89 -5.26 6.83 -12.03
N ALA A 90 -6.49 6.33 -12.04
CA ALA A 90 -6.96 5.34 -11.08
C ALA A 90 -6.16 4.04 -11.17
N ARG A 91 -5.94 3.51 -12.37
CA ARG A 91 -5.11 2.31 -12.59
C ARG A 91 -3.70 2.50 -12.06
N THR A 92 -3.08 3.64 -12.35
CA THR A 92 -1.71 3.95 -11.92
C THR A 92 -1.62 4.00 -10.40
N SER A 93 -2.55 4.68 -9.73
CA SER A 93 -2.57 4.75 -8.27
C SER A 93 -2.84 3.40 -7.61
N LEU A 94 -3.66 2.54 -8.20
CA LEU A 94 -3.88 1.17 -7.72
C LEU A 94 -2.64 0.28 -7.90
N GLN A 95 -1.90 0.42 -9.01
CA GLN A 95 -0.64 -0.29 -9.23
C GLN A 95 0.43 0.17 -8.23
N MET A 96 0.57 1.47 -8.01
CA MET A 96 1.47 2.01 -6.99
C MET A 96 1.12 1.48 -5.59
N LEU A 97 -0.18 1.36 -5.29
CA LEU A 97 -0.63 0.77 -4.04
C LEU A 97 -0.24 -0.71 -3.92
N ALA A 98 -0.46 -1.50 -4.97
CA ALA A 98 -0.04 -2.90 -5.02
C ALA A 98 1.48 -3.04 -4.78
N ASP A 99 2.28 -2.25 -5.49
CA ASP A 99 3.75 -2.28 -5.39
C ASP A 99 4.26 -1.91 -3.99
N LYS A 100 3.55 -1.05 -3.27
CA LYS A 100 3.93 -0.63 -1.90
C LYS A 100 3.47 -1.58 -0.81
N LEU A 101 2.45 -2.39 -1.08
CA LEU A 101 1.97 -3.38 -0.14
C LEU A 101 2.74 -4.71 -0.21
N ASP A 102 3.70 -4.83 -1.14
CA ASP A 102 4.68 -5.92 -1.26
C ASP A 102 4.03 -7.32 -1.20
N GLY A 103 2.83 -7.42 -1.77
CA GLY A 103 1.99 -8.62 -1.71
C GLY A 103 1.48 -8.98 -3.10
N ASP A 104 2.05 -10.04 -3.66
CA ASP A 104 1.63 -10.63 -4.94
C ASP A 104 0.11 -10.91 -4.97
N ALA A 105 -0.45 -11.26 -3.80
CA ALA A 105 -1.89 -11.45 -3.58
C ALA A 105 -2.70 -10.14 -3.73
N VAL A 106 -2.25 -9.03 -3.15
CA VAL A 106 -2.94 -7.72 -3.26
C VAL A 106 -2.93 -7.25 -4.71
N GLY A 107 -1.78 -7.38 -5.39
CA GLY A 107 -1.68 -7.07 -6.82
C GLY A 107 -2.69 -7.84 -7.66
N LYS A 108 -2.80 -9.17 -7.43
CA LYS A 108 -3.77 -10.03 -8.13
C LYS A 108 -5.22 -9.63 -7.85
N TRP A 109 -5.57 -9.32 -6.60
CA TRP A 109 -6.91 -8.82 -6.29
C TRP A 109 -7.19 -7.50 -7.02
N LEU A 110 -6.32 -6.48 -6.86
CA LEU A 110 -6.54 -5.16 -7.48
C LEU A 110 -6.62 -5.25 -9.00
N GLN A 111 -5.82 -6.14 -9.61
CA GLN A 111 -5.88 -6.41 -11.05
C GLN A 111 -7.20 -7.05 -11.47
N ALA A 112 -7.66 -8.07 -10.75
CA ALA A 112 -8.95 -8.72 -11.02
C ALA A 112 -10.10 -7.73 -10.87
N ASP A 113 -10.12 -6.94 -9.79
CA ASP A 113 -11.16 -5.94 -9.51
C ASP A 113 -11.17 -4.83 -10.57
N TRP A 114 -9.99 -4.38 -11.00
CA TRP A 114 -9.88 -3.42 -12.11
C TRP A 114 -10.38 -3.99 -13.45
N ALA A 115 -10.15 -5.28 -13.71
CA ALA A 115 -10.68 -5.91 -14.92
C ALA A 115 -12.22 -5.95 -14.89
N THR A 116 -12.80 -6.28 -13.74
CA THR A 116 -14.25 -6.22 -13.50
C THR A 116 -14.79 -4.79 -13.65
N ALA A 117 -14.06 -3.79 -13.17
CA ALA A 117 -14.40 -2.38 -13.34
C ALA A 117 -14.60 -2.00 -14.82
N ASN A 118 -13.65 -2.39 -15.68
CA ASN A 118 -13.70 -2.10 -17.11
C ASN A 118 -14.96 -2.70 -17.76
N LEU A 119 -15.42 -3.86 -17.28
CA LEU A 119 -16.65 -4.49 -17.76
C LEU A 119 -17.90 -3.71 -17.34
N PHE A 120 -17.99 -3.25 -16.09
CA PHE A 120 -19.09 -2.38 -15.66
C PHE A 120 -19.11 -1.05 -16.42
N MET A 121 -17.95 -0.44 -16.63
CA MET A 121 -17.84 0.82 -17.37
C MET A 121 -18.20 0.64 -18.85
N ARG A 122 -17.77 -0.47 -19.47
CA ARG A 122 -18.18 -0.84 -20.83
C ARG A 122 -19.69 -1.02 -20.93
N GLU A 123 -20.30 -1.72 -19.98
CA GLU A 123 -21.76 -1.93 -19.95
C GLU A 123 -22.50 -0.59 -19.88
N ALA A 124 -22.04 0.34 -19.04
CA ALA A 124 -22.61 1.68 -18.94
C ALA A 124 -22.47 2.47 -20.26
N LEU A 125 -21.31 2.36 -20.94
CA LEU A 125 -21.05 3.00 -22.24
C LEU A 125 -21.91 2.42 -23.37
N GLU A 126 -22.10 1.10 -23.40
CA GLU A 126 -22.89 0.42 -24.44
C GLU A 126 -24.39 0.74 -24.35
N LYS A 127 -24.91 1.04 -23.14
CA LYS A 127 -26.32 1.42 -22.93
C LYS A 127 -26.73 2.74 -23.61
N LYS A 128 -25.80 3.61 -24.01
CA LYS A 128 -25.99 4.88 -24.75
C LYS A 128 -27.32 5.60 -24.45
N VAL A 129 -27.30 6.50 -23.47
CA VAL A 129 -28.52 7.24 -23.09
C VAL A 129 -28.69 8.51 -23.92
N ASP A 130 -29.80 8.63 -24.66
CA ASP A 130 -30.11 9.84 -25.44
C ASP A 130 -30.50 11.02 -24.53
N LYS A 131 -29.74 12.12 -24.64
CA LYS A 131 -29.96 13.39 -23.93
C LYS A 131 -31.32 14.04 -24.17
N ARG A 132 -32.01 13.65 -25.24
CA ARG A 132 -33.35 14.17 -25.60
C ARG A 132 -34.49 13.44 -24.91
N ARG A 133 -34.22 12.36 -24.17
CA ARG A 133 -35.24 11.62 -23.44
C ARG A 133 -35.80 12.46 -22.27
N ALA A 134 -37.12 12.40 -22.08
CA ALA A 134 -37.78 13.05 -20.94
C ALA A 134 -37.31 12.47 -19.59
N ASP A 135 -36.93 11.19 -19.58
CA ASP A 135 -36.38 10.46 -18.44
C ASP A 135 -34.84 10.37 -18.47
N TYR A 136 -34.15 11.28 -19.16
CA TYR A 136 -32.69 11.25 -19.35
C TYR A 136 -31.92 11.02 -18.05
N VAL A 137 -32.25 11.78 -16.99
CA VAL A 137 -31.53 11.69 -15.71
C VAL A 137 -31.67 10.30 -15.09
N GLU A 138 -32.89 9.76 -15.03
CA GLU A 138 -33.13 8.42 -14.46
C GLU A 138 -32.43 7.34 -15.30
N ALA A 139 -32.52 7.44 -16.63
CA ALA A 139 -31.86 6.51 -17.53
C ALA A 139 -30.32 6.55 -17.42
N VAL A 140 -29.72 7.72 -17.17
CA VAL A 140 -28.28 7.87 -16.89
C VAL A 140 -27.92 7.24 -15.55
N LEU A 141 -28.70 7.49 -14.50
CA LEU A 141 -28.47 6.89 -13.19
C LEU A 141 -28.58 5.37 -13.24
N GLU A 142 -29.59 4.84 -13.91
CA GLU A 142 -29.75 3.40 -14.12
C GLU A 142 -28.59 2.80 -14.91
N ALA A 143 -28.15 3.46 -15.99
CA ALA A 143 -27.04 3.00 -16.81
C ALA A 143 -25.72 2.94 -16.02
N ASN A 144 -25.46 3.92 -15.15
CA ASN A 144 -24.24 4.02 -14.35
C ASN A 144 -24.31 3.26 -13.01
N SER A 145 -25.50 2.84 -12.56
CA SER A 145 -25.75 2.33 -11.21
C SER A 145 -24.78 1.23 -10.78
N THR A 146 -24.54 0.24 -11.63
CA THR A 146 -23.64 -0.88 -11.34
C THR A 146 -22.18 -0.44 -11.22
N ALA A 147 -21.72 0.44 -12.12
CA ALA A 147 -20.35 0.96 -12.09
C ALA A 147 -20.11 1.84 -10.84
N ALA A 148 -21.10 2.67 -10.49
CA ALA A 148 -21.06 3.49 -9.27
C ALA A 148 -21.05 2.63 -8.00
N ALA A 149 -21.88 1.59 -7.94
CA ALA A 149 -21.91 0.65 -6.82
C ALA A 149 -20.57 -0.07 -6.65
N TRP A 150 -19.96 -0.51 -7.76
CA TRP A 150 -18.63 -1.10 -7.75
C TRP A 150 -17.56 -0.11 -7.24
N LEU A 151 -17.54 1.13 -7.73
CA LEU A 151 -16.60 2.16 -7.29
C LEU A 151 -16.67 2.40 -5.77
N VAL A 152 -17.89 2.50 -5.24
CA VAL A 152 -18.12 2.65 -3.79
C VAL A 152 -17.62 1.43 -3.02
N GLY A 153 -17.92 0.22 -3.52
CA GLY A 153 -17.42 -1.03 -2.95
C GLY A 153 -15.89 -1.08 -2.90
N MET A 154 -15.24 -0.75 -4.01
CA MET A 154 -13.78 -0.72 -4.12
C MET A 154 -13.14 0.28 -3.15
N ILE A 155 -13.67 1.50 -3.07
CA ILE A 155 -13.18 2.52 -2.11
C ILE A 155 -13.32 2.02 -0.67
N ASN A 156 -14.43 1.36 -0.34
CA ASN A 156 -14.63 0.78 0.99
C ASN A 156 -13.67 -0.37 1.28
N ASN A 157 -13.42 -1.25 0.31
CA ASN A 157 -12.46 -2.36 0.45
C ASN A 157 -11.04 -1.83 0.67
N ILE A 158 -10.62 -0.80 -0.06
CA ILE A 158 -9.32 -0.13 0.11
C ILE A 158 -9.23 0.52 1.50
N ARG A 159 -10.27 1.22 1.95
CA ARG A 159 -10.31 1.81 3.30
C ARG A 159 -10.25 0.76 4.40
N PHE A 160 -10.98 -0.34 4.22
CA PHE A 160 -10.96 -1.47 5.15
C PHE A 160 -9.55 -2.07 5.22
N ALA A 161 -8.93 -2.31 4.07
CA ALA A 161 -7.57 -2.80 3.95
C ALA A 161 -6.55 -1.91 4.65
N ARG A 162 -6.67 -0.58 4.51
CA ARG A 162 -5.83 0.40 5.21
C ARG A 162 -5.97 0.31 6.73
N LEU A 163 -7.19 0.18 7.25
CA LEU A 163 -7.45 0.24 8.69
C LEU A 163 -7.06 -1.04 9.44
N GLY A 164 -7.35 -2.20 8.87
CA GLY A 164 -7.22 -3.49 9.56
C GLY A 164 -6.00 -4.31 9.16
N GLY A 165 -5.31 -3.94 8.08
CA GLY A 165 -4.52 -4.90 7.31
C GLY A 165 -5.42 -5.90 6.57
N VAL A 166 -4.93 -6.47 5.48
CA VAL A 166 -5.68 -7.48 4.71
C VAL A 166 -5.09 -8.85 5.00
N SER A 167 -5.89 -9.73 5.57
CA SER A 167 -5.52 -11.14 5.65
C SER A 167 -5.60 -11.78 4.26
N GLU A 168 -4.77 -12.79 4.02
CA GLU A 168 -4.68 -13.46 2.73
C GLU A 168 -6.03 -14.08 2.31
N ASP A 169 -6.80 -14.62 3.25
CA ASP A 169 -8.14 -15.16 3.00
C ASP A 169 -9.13 -14.08 2.53
N VAL A 170 -9.03 -12.86 3.04
CA VAL A 170 -9.87 -11.74 2.60
C VAL A 170 -9.47 -11.32 1.19
N ILE A 171 -8.18 -11.26 0.89
CA ILE A 171 -7.68 -10.96 -0.47
C ILE A 171 -8.18 -12.01 -1.46
N GLU A 172 -8.03 -13.30 -1.15
CA GLU A 172 -8.49 -14.39 -2.02
C GLU A 172 -10.00 -14.33 -2.29
N ARG A 173 -10.80 -14.02 -1.25
CA ARG A 173 -12.25 -13.85 -1.40
C ARG A 173 -12.60 -12.65 -2.27
N LEU A 174 -11.92 -11.52 -2.08
CA LEU A 174 -12.13 -10.32 -2.92
C LEU A 174 -11.75 -10.59 -4.38
N GLN A 175 -10.62 -11.27 -4.61
CA GLN A 175 -10.20 -11.68 -5.95
C GLN A 175 -11.22 -12.60 -6.60
N ARG A 176 -11.69 -13.63 -5.89
CA ARG A 176 -12.69 -14.57 -6.40
C ARG A 176 -14.00 -13.87 -6.74
N ASN A 177 -14.50 -13.02 -5.84
CA ASN A 177 -15.71 -12.24 -6.09
C ASN A 177 -15.57 -11.35 -7.34
N ALA A 178 -14.41 -10.72 -7.53
CA ALA A 178 -14.15 -9.90 -8.71
C ALA A 178 -14.23 -10.74 -10.00
N VAL A 179 -13.61 -11.93 -10.02
CA VAL A 179 -13.65 -12.86 -11.17
C VAL A 179 -15.08 -13.35 -11.43
N GLU A 180 -15.81 -13.77 -10.40
CA GLU A 180 -17.20 -14.20 -10.50
C GLU A 180 -18.09 -13.09 -11.09
N HIS A 181 -17.94 -11.86 -10.59
CA HIS A 181 -18.65 -10.71 -11.16
C HIS A 181 -18.26 -10.45 -12.62
N ALA A 182 -16.98 -10.54 -12.98
CA ALA A 182 -16.54 -10.38 -14.36
C ALA A 182 -17.21 -11.39 -15.29
N GLU A 183 -17.25 -12.66 -14.88
CA GLU A 183 -17.95 -13.71 -15.62
C GLU A 183 -19.45 -13.45 -15.75
N ASP A 184 -20.12 -13.00 -14.69
CA ASP A 184 -21.54 -12.71 -14.71
C ASP A 184 -21.87 -11.53 -15.65
N ILE A 185 -21.06 -10.47 -15.64
CA ILE A 185 -21.18 -9.34 -16.58
C ILE A 185 -21.00 -9.83 -18.01
N ARG A 186 -20.01 -10.68 -18.24
CA ARG A 186 -19.73 -11.22 -19.58
C ARG A 186 -20.90 -12.07 -20.08
N LYS A 187 -21.37 -13.02 -19.26
CA LYS A 187 -22.46 -13.94 -19.60
C LYS A 187 -23.75 -13.17 -19.92
N ARG A 188 -24.12 -12.19 -19.10
CA ARG A 188 -25.37 -11.42 -19.32
C ARG A 188 -25.33 -10.53 -20.56
N ASN A 189 -24.14 -10.10 -21.00
CA ASN A 189 -23.96 -9.26 -22.19
C ASN A 189 -23.54 -10.05 -23.45
N ASN A 190 -23.43 -11.39 -23.38
CA ASN A 190 -22.92 -12.24 -24.46
C ASN A 190 -21.55 -11.81 -25.00
N TRP A 191 -20.65 -11.34 -24.12
CA TRP A 191 -19.31 -10.93 -24.53
C TRP A 191 -18.35 -12.13 -24.66
N PRO A 192 -17.39 -12.08 -25.61
CA PRO A 192 -16.36 -13.11 -25.79
C PRO A 192 -15.52 -13.35 -24.53
N GLU A 193 -14.98 -14.55 -24.38
CA GLU A 193 -14.20 -14.95 -23.18
C GLU A 193 -12.86 -14.22 -23.06
N ASP A 194 -12.27 -13.85 -24.19
CA ASP A 194 -11.05 -13.06 -24.35
C ASP A 194 -11.27 -11.54 -24.20
N SER A 195 -12.52 -11.07 -24.03
CA SER A 195 -12.81 -9.63 -24.10
C SER A 195 -12.33 -8.81 -22.89
N TRP A 196 -11.75 -9.43 -21.86
CA TRP A 196 -11.41 -8.78 -20.59
C TRP A 196 -10.06 -9.18 -19.98
N LEU A 197 -9.48 -10.29 -20.46
CA LEU A 197 -8.08 -10.62 -20.26
C LEU A 197 -7.35 -10.21 -21.54
N PRO A 198 -6.58 -9.11 -21.55
CA PRO A 198 -5.61 -8.92 -22.61
C PRO A 198 -4.78 -10.21 -22.73
N GLU A 199 -4.73 -10.82 -23.92
CA GLU A 199 -3.77 -11.90 -24.24
C GLU A 199 -2.33 -11.53 -23.83
N THR A 200 -2.05 -10.23 -23.72
CA THR A 200 -0.80 -9.61 -23.29
C THR A 200 -0.57 -9.57 -21.77
N LEU A 201 -1.49 -10.10 -20.95
CA LEU A 201 -1.31 -10.30 -19.51
C LEU A 201 -0.96 -11.75 -19.15
N GLN A 202 -0.61 -12.60 -20.12
CA GLN A 202 0.29 -13.69 -19.76
C GLN A 202 1.57 -13.04 -19.22
N PRO A 203 2.01 -13.33 -17.98
CA PRO A 203 3.32 -12.89 -17.54
C PRO A 203 4.33 -13.28 -18.62
N LEU A 204 5.28 -12.41 -18.94
CA LEU A 204 6.43 -12.78 -19.76
C LEU A 204 6.96 -14.09 -19.19
N GLN A 205 6.77 -15.19 -19.92
CA GLN A 205 7.42 -16.45 -19.59
C GLN A 205 8.92 -16.13 -19.68
N ASP A 206 9.61 -16.24 -18.55
CA ASP A 206 11.05 -16.04 -18.53
C ASP A 206 11.69 -17.23 -19.25
N ASP A 207 11.89 -17.09 -20.56
CA ASP A 207 12.56 -18.06 -21.42
C ASP A 207 14.04 -18.29 -21.05
N ARG A 208 14.52 -17.75 -19.91
CA ARG A 208 15.89 -17.91 -19.40
C ARG A 208 16.12 -19.18 -18.58
N THR A 209 15.24 -20.18 -18.70
CA THR A 209 15.55 -21.55 -18.28
C THR A 209 15.98 -22.40 -19.47
N LEU A 210 17.16 -22.07 -20.02
CA LEU A 210 17.99 -22.96 -20.86
C LEU A 210 19.45 -22.86 -20.42
#